data_AF-A0A917NT39-F1
#
_entry.id   AF-A0A917NT39-F1
#
_cell.length_a   1.000
_cell.length_b   1.000
_cell.length_c   1.000
_cell.angle_alpha   90.00
_cell.angle_beta   90.00
_cell.angle_gamma   90.00
#
_symmetry.space_group_name_H-M   'P 1'
#
loop_
_entity.id
_entity.type
_entity.pdbx_description
1 polymer ?
#
loop_
_entity_poly.entity_id
_entity_poly.type
_entity_poly.pdbx_seq_one_letter_code
_entity_poly.pdbx_strand_id
1 'polypeptide(L)' 'MVEPLIRPAKRGGRRRSLDVREVLNAMFYVLSTGCQWQALPKDLPPKSTAWGYFS' A
#
# COMPACT_ATOMS: atom_id res chain seq x y z
N MET A 1 -4.36 8.09 13.38
CA MET A 1 -2.98 7.86 13.88
C MET A 1 -2.54 6.47 13.43
N VAL A 2 -1.77 6.36 12.35
CA VAL A 2 -1.26 5.05 11.83
C VAL A 2 0.25 5.09 11.56
N GLU A 3 0.84 6.28 11.63
CA GLU A 3 2.24 6.59 11.38
C GLU A 3 3.27 5.74 12.15
N PRO A 4 3.09 5.38 13.43
CA PRO A 4 4.13 4.64 14.16
C PRO A 4 4.22 3.15 13.78
N LEU A 5 3.22 2.57 13.11
CA LEU A 5 3.24 1.17 12.65
C LEU A 5 3.88 1.02 11.26
N ILE A 6 4.13 2.13 10.58
CA ILE A 6 4.67 2.12 9.24
C ILE A 6 6.19 2.01 9.34
N ARG A 7 6.76 0.94 8.77
CA ARG A 7 8.21 0.78 8.69
C ARG A 7 8.84 2.07 8.12
N PRO A 8 9.87 2.63 8.79
CA PRO A 8 10.57 3.79 8.28
C PRO A 8 11.17 3.44 6.91
N ALA A 9 11.22 4.44 6.02
CA ALA A 9 11.81 4.25 4.69
C ALA A 9 13.23 3.69 4.84
N LYS A 10 13.53 2.56 4.17
CA LYS A 10 14.87 1.98 4.20
C LYS A 10 15.89 3.00 3.69
N ARG A 11 17.05 3.05 4.37
CA ARG A 11 18.17 3.89 3.99
C ARG A 11 18.85 3.30 2.75
N GLY A 12 18.74 4.01 1.62
CA GLY A 12 19.18 3.54 0.30
C GLY A 12 18.08 2.81 -0.47
N GLY A 13 17.87 3.19 -1.74
CA GLY A 13 16.79 2.71 -2.61
C GLY A 13 15.95 3.84 -3.20
N ARG A 14 14.91 3.50 -3.97
CA ARG A 14 13.97 4.49 -4.52
C ARG A 14 13.26 5.21 -3.38
N ARG A 15 13.32 6.55 -3.37
CA ARG A 15 12.60 7.38 -2.39
C ARG A 15 11.13 6.97 -2.39
N ARG A 16 10.59 6.74 -1.19
CA ARG A 16 9.17 6.46 -0.99
C ARG A 16 8.40 7.73 -1.32
N SER A 17 7.95 7.83 -2.57
CA SER A 17 7.12 8.93 -3.08
C SER A 17 5.62 8.67 -2.91
N LEU A 18 5.26 7.47 -2.45
CA LEU A 18 3.88 7.03 -2.30
C LEU A 18 3.39 7.31 -0.89
N ASP A 19 2.23 7.95 -0.81
CA ASP A 19 1.52 8.21 0.43
C ASP A 19 1.10 6.89 1.08
N VAL A 20 1.28 6.79 2.39
CA VAL A 20 0.98 5.54 3.10
C VAL A 20 -0.52 5.32 3.24
N ARG A 21 -1.28 6.42 3.27
CA ARG A 21 -2.74 6.38 3.21
C ARG A 21 -3.26 5.71 1.95
N GLU A 22 -2.66 6.02 0.80
CA GLU A 22 -3.02 5.41 -0.49
C GLU A 22 -2.83 3.89 -0.45
N VAL A 23 -1.75 3.43 0.18
CA VAL A 23 -1.45 2.01 0.34
C VAL A 23 -2.48 1.33 1.26
N LEU A 24 -2.88 2.00 2.34
CA LEU A 24 -3.94 1.50 3.22
C LEU A 24 -5.29 1.51 2.51
N ASN A 25 -5.59 2.52 1.69
CA ASN A 25 -6.79 2.56 0.87
C ASN A 25 -6.83 1.37 -0.11
N ALA A 26 -5.70 0.99 -0.70
CA ALA A 26 -5.60 -0.23 -1.51
C ALA A 26 -5.91 -1.51 -0.71
N MET A 27 -5.37 -1.64 0.50
CA MET A 27 -5.70 -2.76 1.40
C MET A 27 -7.18 -2.77 1.81
N PHE A 28 -7.72 -1.62 2.23
CA PHE A 28 -9.12 -1.51 2.63
C PHE A 28 -10.07 -1.75 1.46
N TYR A 29 -9.70 -1.36 0.24
CA TYR A 29 -10.46 -1.67 -0.96
C TYR A 29 -10.59 -3.18 -1.14
N VAL A 30 -9.47 -3.91 -1.10
CA VAL A 30 -9.44 -5.38 -1.21
C VAL A 30 -10.21 -6.04 -0.08
N LEU A 31 -10.03 -5.60 1.17
CA LEU A 31 -10.71 -6.15 2.33
C LEU A 31 -12.23 -5.88 2.33
N SER A 32 -12.65 -4.71 1.85
CA SER A 32 -14.06 -4.31 1.81
C SER A 32 -14.81 -4.92 0.63
N THR A 33 -14.17 -5.07 -0.53
CA THR A 33 -14.80 -5.66 -1.72
C THR A 33 -14.58 -7.17 -1.82
N GLY A 34 -13.63 -7.73 -1.08
CA GLY A 34 -13.21 -9.13 -1.23
C GLY A 34 -12.57 -9.45 -2.58
N CYS A 35 -12.19 -8.42 -3.35
CA CYS A 35 -11.70 -8.59 -4.70
C CYS A 35 -10.24 -9.06 -4.73
N GLN A 36 -9.83 -9.76 -5.79
CA GLN A 36 -8.44 -10.17 -5.96
C GLN A 36 -7.52 -8.95 -6.13
N TRP A 37 -6.27 -9.05 -5.68
CA TRP A 37 -5.23 -8.03 -5.89
C TRP A 37 -5.00 -7.65 -7.37
N GLN A 38 -5.35 -8.53 -8.31
CA GLN A 38 -5.29 -8.26 -9.75
C GLN A 38 -6.35 -7.29 -10.24
N ALA A 39 -7.49 -7.22 -9.53
CA ALA A 39 -8.62 -6.36 -9.83
C ALA A 39 -8.57 -5.03 -9.07
N LEU A 40 -7.44 -4.73 -8.42
CA LEU A 40 -7.22 -3.43 -7.79
C LEU A 40 -7.26 -2.32 -8.87
N PRO A 41 -8.06 -1.26 -8.68
CA PRO A 41 -8.13 -0.16 -9.63
C PRO A 41 -6.78 0.53 -9.78
N LYS A 42 -6.50 1.03 -10.99
CA LYS A 42 -5.21 1.67 -11.35
C LYS A 42 -5.00 3.03 -10.71
N ASP A 43 -6.06 3.62 -10.16
CA ASP A 43 -6.01 4.86 -9.38
C ASP A 43 -5.34 4.68 -8.01
N LEU A 44 -5.26 3.44 -7.52
CA LEU A 44 -4.59 3.09 -6.28
C LEU A 44 -3.13 2.69 -6.54
N PRO A 45 -2.26 2.78 -5.52
CA PRO A 45 -0.85 2.43 -5.67
C PRO A 45 -0.68 0.99 -6.15
N PRO A 46 0.44 0.70 -6.85
CA PRO A 46 0.65 -0.60 -7.46
C PRO A 46 0.46 -1.75 -6.46
N LYS A 47 -0.25 -2.80 -6.87
CA LYS A 47 -0.48 -4.00 -6.04
C LYS A 47 0.81 -4.56 -5.41
N SER A 48 1.94 -4.48 -6.12
CA SER A 48 3.26 -4.89 -5.62
C SER A 48 3.72 -4.05 -4.43
N THR A 49 3.40 -2.75 -4.43
CA THR A 49 3.68 -1.86 -3.30
C THR A 49 2.80 -2.23 -2.13
N ALA A 50 1.48 -2.34 -2.32
CA ALA A 50 0.56 -2.68 -1.24
C ALA A 50 0.88 -4.05 -0.62
N TRP A 51 1.20 -5.05 -1.44
CA TRP A 51 1.66 -6.36 -1.00
C TRP A 51 2.96 -6.29 -0.21
N GLY A 52 3.90 -5.42 -0.61
CA GLY A 52 5.13 -5.17 0.13
C GLY A 52 4.94 -4.54 1.52
N TYR A 53 3.77 -3.96 1.80
CA TYR A 53 3.38 -3.53 3.16
C TYR A 53 2.64 -4.60 3.94
N PHE A 54 1.94 -5.49 3.26
CA PHE A 54 1.22 -6.60 3.87
C PHE A 54 2.19 -7.70 4.39
N SER A 55 3.32 -7.91 3.71
CA SER A 55 4.38 -8.84 4.12
C SER A 55 5.45 -8.20 5.00
#